data_AF-A0A2N1MPP2-F1
#
_entry.id   AF-A0A2N1MPP2-F1
#
_cell.length_a   1.000
_cell.length_b   1.000
_cell.length_c   1.000
_cell.angle_alpha   90.00
_cell.angle_beta   90.00
_cell.angle_gamma   90.00
#
_symmetry.space_group_name_H-M   'P 1'
#
loop_
_entity.id
_entity.type
_entity.pdbx_description
1 polymer ?
#
loop_
_entity_poly.entity_id
_entity_poly.type
_entity_poly.pdbx_seq_one_letter_code
_entity_poly.pdbx_strand_id
1 'polypeptide(L)'
;MYLWDGKIIIYEVPSTPHAEVTGEIIGMLAAWNRQDFRYGTEANTNLGQGRNKEPDAYVRPKHRNPPPQGALAADIYGNPFPTMMIEVGFSQSLPDLHRTAARYFNPLTTIQIVLAIKIFGVRTNALANTSTIALIAALYLRTSPTPLIPTSVISFGTANPDINTENYITGQMGVPPGSFIGVGRPDPNNNNINFPPCNAADIPTYIMNIPGTELYNGVPQNNLPVGFAAGYNLDLWELQVLVREAMHI
;
A
#
# COMPACT_ATOMS: atom_id res chain seq x y z
N MET A 1 -12.95 2.63 9.17
CA MET A 1 -14.36 2.76 8.71
C MET A 1 -14.48 3.98 7.81
N TYR A 2 -15.55 4.18 7.02
CA TYR A 2 -15.67 5.43 6.26
C TYR A 2 -17.10 5.85 5.92
N LEU A 3 -17.28 7.16 5.69
CA LEU A 3 -18.51 7.78 5.22
C LEU A 3 -18.40 8.03 3.71
N TRP A 4 -19.37 7.56 2.94
CA TRP A 4 -19.41 7.78 1.51
C TRP A 4 -20.82 8.12 1.04
N ASP A 5 -20.98 9.33 0.50
CA ASP A 5 -22.27 9.87 0.05
C ASP A 5 -23.37 9.69 1.12
N GLY A 6 -23.02 9.99 2.38
CA GLY A 6 -23.94 9.91 3.52
C GLY A 6 -24.14 8.51 4.11
N LYS A 7 -23.45 7.48 3.61
CA LYS A 7 -23.54 6.09 4.11
C LYS A 7 -22.28 5.70 4.87
N ILE A 8 -22.45 5.04 6.03
CA ILE A 8 -21.35 4.41 6.76
C ILE A 8 -21.05 3.05 6.12
N ILE A 9 -19.78 2.81 5.81
CA ILE A 9 -19.29 1.57 5.23
C ILE A 9 -18.14 1.03 6.08
N ILE A 10 -18.23 -0.26 6.41
CA ILE A 10 -17.21 -1.02 7.15
C ILE A 10 -16.83 -2.20 6.27
N TYR A 11 -15.58 -2.26 5.82
CA TYR A 11 -15.09 -3.35 4.96
C TYR A 11 -14.50 -4.52 5.74
N GLU A 12 -13.92 -4.24 6.91
CA GLU A 12 -13.24 -5.22 7.72
C GLU A 12 -13.27 -4.78 9.18
N VAL A 13 -13.32 -5.76 10.09
CA VAL A 13 -12.92 -5.59 11.49
C VAL A 13 -11.48 -6.11 11.57
N PRO A 14 -10.49 -5.29 11.94
CA PRO A 14 -9.08 -5.68 11.90
C PRO A 14 -8.79 -6.99 12.63
N SER A 15 -8.11 -7.90 11.95
CA SER A 15 -7.53 -9.12 12.52
C SER A 15 -6.07 -8.88 12.93
N THR A 16 -5.47 -9.81 13.70
CA THR A 16 -4.04 -9.71 14.09
C THR A 16 -3.11 -9.52 12.90
N PRO A 17 -3.15 -10.34 11.83
CA PRO A 17 -2.27 -10.15 10.67
C PRO A 17 -2.46 -8.79 9.99
N HIS A 18 -3.69 -8.26 9.95
CA HIS A 18 -3.95 -6.92 9.45
C HIS A 18 -3.26 -5.86 10.31
N ALA A 19 -3.49 -5.89 11.63
CA ALA A 19 -3.02 -4.86 12.54
C ALA A 19 -1.49 -4.84 12.64
N GLU A 20 -0.87 -6.01 12.70
CA GLU A 20 0.57 -6.14 12.79
C GLU A 20 1.27 -5.72 11.49
N VAL A 21 0.74 -6.06 10.30
CA VAL A 21 1.31 -5.59 9.02
C VAL A 21 1.24 -4.06 8.91
N THR A 22 0.11 -3.47 9.28
CA THR A 22 -0.03 -2.00 9.31
C THR A 22 0.99 -1.38 10.26
N GLY A 23 1.14 -1.93 11.47
CA GLY A 23 2.11 -1.48 12.46
C GLY A 23 3.55 -1.57 11.96
N GLU A 24 3.91 -2.68 11.32
CA GLU A 24 5.26 -2.93 10.82
C GLU A 24 5.65 -1.98 9.69
N ILE A 25 4.74 -1.72 8.73
CA ILE A 25 4.99 -0.72 7.67
C ILE A 25 5.28 0.65 8.28
N ILE A 26 4.52 1.08 9.29
CA ILE A 26 4.78 2.34 10.00
C ILE A 26 6.12 2.28 10.74
N GLY A 27 6.39 1.18 11.45
CA GLY A 27 7.62 0.98 12.22
C GLY A 27 8.86 1.11 11.35
N MET A 28 8.88 0.41 10.22
CA MET A 28 9.98 0.47 9.27
C MET A 28 10.14 1.88 8.65
N LEU A 29 9.03 2.51 8.23
CA LEU A 29 9.08 3.89 7.70
C LEU A 29 9.56 4.89 8.73
N ALA A 30 9.14 4.76 9.99
CA ALA A 30 9.54 5.65 11.09
C ALA A 30 11.01 5.44 11.49
N ALA A 31 11.49 4.20 11.46
CA ALA A 31 12.89 3.88 11.61
C ALA A 31 13.73 4.52 10.50
N TRP A 32 13.23 4.49 9.26
CA TRP A 32 13.86 5.16 8.13
C TRP A 32 13.89 6.69 8.29
N ASN A 33 12.75 7.34 8.55
CA ASN A 33 12.71 8.80 8.59
C ASN A 33 11.59 9.44 9.45
N ARG A 34 11.70 9.27 10.77
CA ARG A 34 10.90 10.06 11.73
C ARG A 34 11.22 11.56 11.78
N GLN A 35 12.29 12.03 11.12
CA GLN A 35 12.67 13.44 11.17
C GLN A 35 11.77 14.28 10.26
N ASP A 36 11.50 13.80 9.04
CA ASP A 36 10.77 14.57 8.03
C ASP A 36 9.28 14.22 7.94
N PHE A 37 8.87 13.08 8.48
CA PHE A 37 7.50 12.59 8.37
C PHE A 37 6.79 12.42 9.71
N ARG A 38 5.46 12.56 9.66
CA ARG A 38 4.51 12.11 10.66
C ARG A 38 3.83 10.85 10.14
N TYR A 39 3.63 9.91 11.05
CA TYR A 39 2.89 8.69 10.81
C TYR A 39 1.68 8.70 11.71
N GLY A 40 0.57 8.17 11.23
CA GLY A 40 -0.62 8.00 12.05
C GLY A 40 -1.54 6.95 11.45
N THR A 41 -2.52 6.57 12.25
CA THR A 41 -3.51 5.54 11.96
C THR A 41 -4.89 6.12 12.19
N GLU A 42 -5.91 5.55 11.55
CA GLU A 42 -7.33 5.75 11.88
C GLU A 42 -7.81 7.21 11.92
N ALA A 43 -7.07 8.13 11.29
CA ALA A 43 -7.45 9.54 11.26
C ALA A 43 -8.50 9.76 10.18
N ASN A 44 -9.67 10.26 10.59
CA ASN A 44 -10.75 10.59 9.68
C ASN A 44 -10.30 11.66 8.66
N THR A 45 -10.03 11.25 7.43
CA THR A 45 -9.54 12.11 6.35
C THR A 45 -10.71 12.59 5.51
N ASN A 46 -10.85 13.92 5.40
CA ASN A 46 -11.90 14.57 4.63
C ASN A 46 -11.63 14.46 3.13
N LEU A 47 -12.49 13.73 2.41
CA LEU A 47 -12.40 13.52 0.96
C LEU A 47 -13.44 14.36 0.19
N GLY A 48 -14.08 15.32 0.86
CA GLY A 48 -15.12 16.19 0.31
C GLY A 48 -16.45 16.08 1.05
N GLN A 49 -17.46 16.82 0.58
CA GLN A 49 -18.77 16.87 1.23
C GLN A 49 -19.39 15.46 1.35
N GLY A 50 -19.69 15.04 2.58
CA GLY A 50 -20.29 13.73 2.86
C GLY A 50 -19.37 12.54 2.57
N ARG A 51 -18.07 12.78 2.39
CA ARG A 51 -17.05 11.77 2.06
C ARG A 51 -15.87 11.91 3.00
N ASN A 52 -15.68 10.94 3.88
CA ASN A 52 -14.51 10.88 4.73
C ASN A 52 -14.08 9.44 4.87
N LYS A 53 -12.78 9.17 4.99
CA LYS A 53 -12.26 7.83 5.20
C LYS A 53 -11.11 7.83 6.19
N GLU A 54 -11.12 6.81 7.04
CA GLU A 54 -9.99 6.46 7.89
C GLU A 54 -9.12 5.47 7.11
N PRO A 55 -7.86 5.83 6.78
CA PRO A 55 -6.88 4.85 6.33
C PRO A 55 -6.44 3.97 7.50
N ASP A 56 -5.91 2.79 7.19
CA ASP A 56 -5.25 1.96 8.21
C ASP A 56 -3.99 2.69 8.71
N ALA A 57 -3.21 3.27 7.79
CA ALA A 57 -2.12 4.18 8.13
C ALA A 57 -1.86 5.26 7.07
N TYR A 58 -1.16 6.32 7.47
CA TYR A 58 -0.75 7.39 6.57
C TYR A 58 0.65 7.92 6.85
N VAL A 59 1.26 8.53 5.83
CA VAL A 59 2.53 9.26 5.93
C VAL A 59 2.31 10.71 5.48
N ARG A 60 2.66 11.66 6.35
CA ARG A 60 2.54 13.09 6.09
C ARG A 60 3.86 13.81 6.33
N PRO A 61 4.42 14.54 5.35
CA PRO A 61 5.63 15.32 5.57
C PRO A 61 5.36 16.48 6.51
N LYS A 62 6.28 16.73 7.45
CA LYS A 62 6.16 17.78 8.48
C LYS A 62 6.26 19.19 7.93
N HIS A 63 6.99 19.36 6.83
CA HIS A 63 7.33 20.67 6.28
C HIS A 63 6.41 21.10 5.13
N ARG A 64 5.26 20.44 4.93
CA ARG A 64 4.26 20.90 3.96
C ARG A 64 3.59 22.17 4.46
N ASN A 65 3.39 23.13 3.55
CA ASN A 65 2.57 24.29 3.84
C ASN A 65 1.12 23.84 4.09
N PRO A 66 0.41 24.47 5.04
CA PRO A 66 -1.02 24.26 5.20
C PRO A 66 -1.78 24.54 3.89
N PRO A 67 -2.95 23.93 3.70
CA PRO A 67 -3.84 24.29 2.59
C PRO A 67 -4.12 25.81 2.59
N PRO A 68 -4.18 26.46 1.41
CA PRO A 68 -4.62 27.85 1.32
C PRO A 68 -5.99 28.07 1.99
N GLN A 69 -6.25 29.29 2.46
CA GLN A 69 -7.54 29.62 3.07
C GLN A 69 -8.70 29.29 2.12
N GLY A 70 -9.69 28.56 2.61
CA GLY A 70 -10.85 28.11 1.84
C GLY A 70 -10.63 26.85 1.00
N ALA A 71 -9.40 26.34 0.89
CA ALA A 71 -9.15 25.03 0.30
C ALA A 71 -9.53 23.90 1.27
N LEU A 72 -9.82 22.72 0.72
CA LEU A 72 -10.10 21.54 1.52
C LEU A 72 -8.84 21.13 2.33
N ALA A 73 -9.03 20.91 3.62
CA ALA A 73 -8.02 20.35 4.51
C ALA A 73 -8.29 18.87 4.77
N ALA A 74 -7.26 18.16 5.21
CA ALA A 74 -7.35 16.73 5.53
C ALA A 74 -8.27 16.46 6.72
N ASP A 75 -8.34 17.39 7.66
CA ASP A 75 -9.07 17.26 8.90
C ASP A 75 -9.57 18.64 9.39
N ILE A 76 -10.33 18.62 10.49
CA ILE A 76 -10.90 19.82 11.12
C ILE A 76 -9.85 20.78 11.69
N TYR A 77 -8.59 20.33 11.82
CA TYR A 77 -7.50 21.15 12.34
C TYR A 77 -6.75 21.90 11.23
N GLY A 78 -7.21 21.79 9.98
CA GLY A 78 -6.61 22.50 8.85
C GLY A 78 -5.31 21.86 8.37
N ASN A 79 -5.03 20.61 8.72
CA ASN A 79 -3.78 19.98 8.29
C ASN A 79 -3.76 19.72 6.78
N PRO A 80 -2.57 19.74 6.14
CA PRO A 80 -2.43 19.24 4.78
C PRO A 80 -2.69 17.73 4.74
N PHE A 81 -3.15 17.26 3.57
CA PHE A 81 -3.31 15.82 3.33
C PHE A 81 -2.00 15.07 3.57
N PRO A 82 -2.04 13.82 4.07
CA PRO A 82 -0.93 12.90 3.92
C PRO A 82 -0.53 12.78 2.44
N THR A 83 0.74 12.54 2.16
CA THR A 83 1.21 12.27 0.78
C THR A 83 1.04 10.80 0.44
N MET A 84 1.01 9.91 1.43
CA MET A 84 0.79 8.48 1.26
C MET A 84 -0.31 7.97 2.19
N MET A 85 -1.17 7.13 1.63
CA MET A 85 -2.15 6.32 2.37
C MET A 85 -1.78 4.84 2.24
N ILE A 86 -1.94 4.10 3.34
CA ILE A 86 -1.65 2.67 3.44
C ILE A 86 -2.95 1.97 3.81
N GLU A 87 -3.29 0.94 3.06
CA GLU A 87 -4.45 0.09 3.30
C GLU A 87 -4.02 -1.38 3.29
N VAL A 88 -4.41 -2.12 4.31
CA VAL A 88 -4.10 -3.54 4.48
C VAL A 88 -5.42 -4.29 4.55
N GLY A 89 -5.63 -5.28 3.70
CA GLY A 89 -6.88 -6.05 3.68
C GLY A 89 -6.64 -7.54 3.88
N PHE A 90 -7.15 -8.12 4.97
CA PHE A 90 -7.20 -9.56 5.15
C PHE A 90 -8.58 -10.11 4.78
N SER A 91 -9.63 -9.60 5.42
CA SER A 91 -11.02 -9.91 5.04
C SER A 91 -11.51 -9.01 3.90
N GLN A 92 -11.01 -7.79 3.81
CA GLN A 92 -11.33 -6.87 2.71
C GLN A 92 -10.84 -7.43 1.38
N SER A 93 -11.69 -7.36 0.35
CA SER A 93 -11.36 -7.91 -0.97
C SER A 93 -10.31 -7.05 -1.72
N LEU A 94 -9.54 -7.68 -2.62
CA LEU A 94 -8.62 -6.93 -3.50
C LEU A 94 -9.37 -5.86 -4.35
N PRO A 95 -10.57 -6.13 -4.89
CA PRO A 95 -11.37 -5.07 -5.51
C PRO A 95 -11.69 -3.87 -4.61
N ASP A 96 -11.95 -4.09 -3.32
CA ASP A 96 -12.23 -3.00 -2.37
C ASP A 96 -10.99 -2.16 -2.07
N LEU A 97 -9.84 -2.82 -1.91
CA LEU A 97 -8.54 -2.14 -1.79
C LEU A 97 -8.24 -1.32 -3.05
N HIS A 98 -8.42 -1.91 -4.23
CA HIS A 98 -8.20 -1.23 -5.50
C HIS A 98 -9.09 0.02 -5.67
N ARG A 99 -10.38 -0.08 -5.34
CA ARG A 99 -11.31 1.07 -5.39
C ARG A 99 -10.91 2.22 -4.47
N THR A 100 -10.15 1.94 -3.43
CA THR A 100 -9.69 2.97 -2.49
C THR A 100 -8.70 3.94 -3.14
N ALA A 101 -7.90 3.51 -4.12
CA ALA A 101 -7.04 4.42 -4.89
C ALA A 101 -7.84 5.55 -5.54
N ALA A 102 -8.97 5.25 -6.17
CA ALA A 102 -9.84 6.27 -6.78
C ALA A 102 -10.43 7.24 -5.75
N ARG A 103 -10.66 6.79 -4.52
CA ARG A 103 -11.15 7.65 -3.43
C ARG A 103 -10.08 8.60 -2.96
N TYR A 104 -8.86 8.12 -2.74
CA TYR A 104 -7.75 8.97 -2.30
C TYR A 104 -7.18 9.84 -3.42
N PHE A 105 -7.28 9.42 -4.67
CA PHE A 105 -6.85 10.22 -5.82
C PHE A 105 -7.92 11.16 -6.36
N ASN A 106 -9.00 11.37 -5.62
CA ASN A 106 -10.01 12.33 -6.02
C ASN A 106 -9.40 13.75 -6.19
N PRO A 107 -9.96 14.60 -7.07
CA PRO A 107 -9.39 15.92 -7.39
C PRO A 107 -9.35 16.92 -6.22
N LEU A 108 -10.07 16.69 -5.12
CA LEU A 108 -10.12 17.58 -3.96
C LEU A 108 -8.96 17.34 -2.98
N THR A 109 -8.16 16.30 -3.20
CA THR A 109 -7.07 15.90 -2.31
C THR A 109 -5.72 16.02 -3.00
N THR A 110 -4.65 16.07 -2.21
CA THR A 110 -3.26 16.13 -2.71
C THR A 110 -2.45 14.87 -2.39
N ILE A 111 -3.12 13.77 -2.01
CA ILE A 111 -2.50 12.48 -1.69
C ILE A 111 -1.82 11.92 -2.94
N GLN A 112 -0.53 11.59 -2.88
CA GLN A 112 0.25 11.16 -4.05
C GLN A 112 0.39 9.66 -4.19
N ILE A 113 0.38 8.92 -3.09
CA ILE A 113 0.67 7.49 -3.04
C ILE A 113 -0.47 6.75 -2.34
N VAL A 114 -0.85 5.61 -2.89
CA VAL A 114 -1.62 4.60 -2.17
C VAL A 114 -0.85 3.29 -2.22
N LEU A 115 -0.53 2.74 -1.05
CA LEU A 115 -0.01 1.39 -0.90
C LEU A 115 -1.14 0.50 -0.41
N ALA A 116 -1.47 -0.53 -1.19
CA ALA A 116 -2.43 -1.54 -0.80
C ALA A 116 -1.72 -2.88 -0.59
N ILE A 117 -1.89 -3.48 0.60
CA ILE A 117 -1.43 -4.84 0.90
C ILE A 117 -2.64 -5.74 1.03
N LYS A 118 -2.72 -6.77 0.19
CA LYS A 118 -3.72 -7.83 0.30
C LYS A 118 -3.09 -9.06 0.93
N ILE A 119 -3.67 -9.50 2.04
CA ILE A 119 -3.33 -10.76 2.71
C ILE A 119 -4.43 -11.77 2.36
N PHE A 120 -4.07 -12.94 1.85
CA PHE A 120 -5.02 -14.02 1.56
C PHE A 120 -5.05 -15.04 2.70
N GLY A 121 -6.14 -15.81 2.80
CA GLY A 121 -6.27 -16.89 3.77
C GLY A 121 -5.26 -18.01 3.57
N VAL A 122 -4.92 -18.70 4.65
CA VAL A 122 -4.00 -19.84 4.66
C VAL A 122 -4.51 -20.95 3.74
N ARG A 123 -3.61 -21.48 2.89
CA ARG A 123 -3.84 -22.66 2.06
C ARG A 123 -3.08 -23.83 2.67
N THR A 124 -3.81 -24.79 3.21
CA THR A 124 -3.22 -25.98 3.84
C THR A 124 -3.31 -27.17 2.90
N ASN A 125 -2.16 -27.78 2.60
CA ASN A 125 -2.08 -29.08 1.98
C ASN A 125 -1.96 -30.16 3.07
N ALA A 126 -3.08 -30.85 3.35
CA ALA A 126 -3.14 -31.88 4.39
C ALA A 126 -2.22 -33.09 4.11
N LEU A 127 -1.93 -33.38 2.84
CA LEU A 127 -1.07 -34.51 2.46
C LEU A 127 0.41 -34.21 2.68
N ALA A 128 0.81 -32.95 2.46
CA ALA A 128 2.19 -32.51 2.64
C ALA A 128 2.46 -31.94 4.04
N ASN A 129 1.41 -31.76 4.86
CA ASN A 129 1.46 -31.04 6.13
C ASN A 129 2.13 -29.66 5.99
N THR A 130 1.83 -28.96 4.90
CA THR A 130 2.36 -27.63 4.60
C THR A 130 1.23 -26.60 4.52
N SER A 131 1.45 -25.45 5.14
CA SER A 131 0.57 -24.29 5.06
C SER A 131 1.29 -23.16 4.33
N THR A 132 0.59 -22.55 3.39
CA THR A 132 1.15 -21.50 2.54
C THR A 132 0.21 -20.31 2.46
N ILE A 133 0.76 -19.15 2.11
CA ILE A 133 0.02 -17.90 1.95
C ILE A 133 0.46 -17.21 0.66
N ALA A 134 -0.49 -16.54 0.04
CA ALA A 134 -0.23 -15.57 -1.01
C ALA A 134 -0.49 -14.17 -0.44
N LEU A 135 0.30 -13.19 -0.86
CA LEU A 135 0.11 -11.78 -0.57
C LEU A 135 0.34 -10.96 -1.84
N ILE A 136 -0.30 -9.79 -1.92
CA ILE A 136 -0.10 -8.84 -3.00
C ILE A 136 0.19 -7.47 -2.41
N ALA A 137 1.27 -6.83 -2.85
CA ALA A 137 1.51 -5.41 -2.65
C ALA A 137 1.20 -4.67 -3.96
N ALA A 138 0.40 -3.62 -3.92
CA ALA A 138 0.05 -2.79 -5.07
C ALA A 138 0.31 -1.31 -4.77
N LEU A 139 1.14 -0.67 -5.58
CA LEU A 139 1.57 0.72 -5.42
C LEU A 139 0.96 1.60 -6.52
N TYR A 140 0.18 2.58 -6.10
CA TYR A 140 -0.44 3.58 -6.97
C TYR A 140 0.25 4.92 -6.78
N LEU A 141 0.53 5.61 -7.90
CA LEU A 141 1.11 6.94 -7.90
C LEU A 141 0.17 7.89 -8.65
N ARG A 142 -0.20 9.02 -8.03
CA ARG A 142 -1.05 10.04 -8.67
C ARG A 142 -0.40 10.64 -9.91
N THR A 143 0.92 10.73 -9.92
CA THR A 143 1.75 11.27 -11.00
C THR A 143 1.83 10.36 -12.22
N SER A 144 1.40 9.08 -12.08
CA SER A 144 1.29 8.15 -13.21
C SER A 144 0.30 8.69 -14.26
N PRO A 145 0.56 8.50 -15.56
CA PRO A 145 -0.43 8.78 -16.62
C PRO A 145 -1.77 8.05 -16.42
N THR A 146 -1.75 6.92 -15.71
CA THR A 146 -2.92 6.11 -15.36
C THR A 146 -2.97 5.89 -13.85
N PRO A 147 -3.32 6.91 -13.05
CA PRO A 147 -3.15 6.89 -11.59
C PRO A 147 -4.04 5.88 -10.86
N LEU A 148 -5.09 5.38 -11.54
CA LEU A 148 -5.97 4.34 -11.01
C LEU A 148 -5.48 2.93 -11.35
N ILE A 149 -4.40 2.79 -12.12
CA ILE A 149 -3.72 1.51 -12.38
C ILE A 149 -2.46 1.50 -11.51
N PRO A 150 -2.22 0.46 -10.69
CA PRO A 150 -0.99 0.40 -9.91
C PRO A 150 0.22 0.37 -10.85
N THR A 151 1.22 1.16 -10.50
CA THR A 151 2.50 1.26 -11.23
C THR A 151 3.39 0.04 -10.98
N SER A 152 3.25 -0.58 -9.81
CA SER A 152 3.93 -1.81 -9.42
C SER A 152 2.98 -2.70 -8.62
N VAL A 153 2.96 -3.98 -8.96
CA VAL A 153 2.29 -5.04 -8.22
C VAL A 153 3.31 -6.15 -7.99
N ILE A 154 3.54 -6.50 -6.73
CA ILE A 154 4.44 -7.58 -6.34
C ILE A 154 3.62 -8.63 -5.60
N SER A 155 3.58 -9.83 -6.16
CA SER A 155 3.09 -11.02 -5.46
C SER A 155 4.19 -11.59 -4.60
N PHE A 156 3.92 -11.82 -3.32
CA PHE A 156 4.87 -12.36 -2.36
C PHE A 156 4.15 -13.37 -1.45
N GLY A 157 4.86 -13.99 -0.52
CA GLY A 157 4.35 -15.14 0.22
C GLY A 157 5.08 -16.43 -0.12
N THR A 158 4.51 -17.52 0.38
CA THR A 158 4.99 -18.89 0.15
C THR A 158 4.18 -19.64 -0.90
N ALA A 159 3.16 -19.00 -1.49
CA ALA A 159 2.37 -19.54 -2.59
C ALA A 159 2.00 -18.48 -3.63
N ASN A 160 1.75 -18.96 -4.86
CA ASN A 160 1.28 -18.15 -5.97
C ASN A 160 -0.10 -17.55 -5.67
N PRO A 161 -0.43 -16.36 -6.19
CA PRO A 161 -1.84 -15.93 -6.28
C PRO A 161 -2.64 -16.96 -7.08
N ASP A 162 -3.95 -17.08 -6.79
CA ASP A 162 -4.81 -17.93 -7.62
C ASP A 162 -5.13 -17.27 -8.97
N ILE A 163 -5.58 -18.07 -9.93
CA ILE A 163 -5.85 -17.63 -11.30
C ILE A 163 -6.90 -16.50 -11.37
N ASN A 164 -7.86 -16.45 -10.44
CA ASN A 164 -8.87 -15.41 -10.41
C ASN A 164 -8.27 -14.08 -9.95
N THR A 165 -7.39 -14.12 -8.96
CA THR A 165 -6.61 -12.98 -8.50
C THR A 165 -5.72 -12.44 -9.62
N GLU A 166 -5.01 -13.31 -10.34
CA GLU A 166 -4.18 -12.92 -11.47
C GLU A 166 -4.99 -12.28 -12.60
N ASN A 167 -6.12 -12.89 -12.97
CA ASN A 167 -7.03 -12.37 -13.98
C ASN A 167 -7.64 -11.03 -13.56
N TYR A 168 -7.90 -10.84 -12.26
CA TYR A 168 -8.38 -9.56 -11.75
C TYR A 168 -7.31 -8.48 -11.87
N ILE A 169 -6.07 -8.75 -11.46
CA ILE A 169 -4.95 -7.80 -11.53
C ILE A 169 -4.67 -7.40 -12.99
N THR A 170 -4.60 -8.37 -13.88
CA THR A 170 -4.24 -8.10 -15.29
C THR A 170 -5.42 -7.56 -16.10
N GLY A 171 -6.63 -8.12 -15.93
CA GLY A 171 -7.79 -7.78 -16.74
C GLY A 171 -8.66 -6.64 -16.19
N GLN A 172 -8.86 -6.57 -14.88
CA GLN A 172 -9.78 -5.59 -14.26
C GLN A 172 -9.05 -4.38 -13.68
N MET A 173 -7.94 -4.59 -12.98
CA MET A 173 -7.08 -3.49 -12.53
C MET A 173 -6.24 -2.92 -13.69
N GLY A 174 -6.14 -3.64 -14.81
CA GLY A 174 -5.44 -3.21 -16.02
C GLY A 174 -3.93 -3.15 -15.87
N VAL A 175 -3.35 -3.92 -14.94
CA VAL A 175 -1.91 -3.88 -14.66
C VAL A 175 -1.14 -4.48 -15.83
N PRO A 176 -0.21 -3.75 -16.45
CA PRO A 176 0.63 -4.29 -17.51
C PRO A 176 1.46 -5.48 -17.02
N PRO A 177 1.73 -6.50 -17.86
CA PRO A 177 2.51 -7.67 -17.44
C PRO A 177 3.87 -7.35 -16.82
N GLY A 178 4.58 -6.33 -17.32
CA GLY A 178 5.88 -5.91 -16.78
C GLY A 178 5.81 -5.22 -15.41
N SER A 179 4.62 -4.78 -14.99
CA SER A 179 4.38 -4.16 -13.69
C SER A 179 3.84 -5.17 -12.65
N PHE A 180 3.63 -6.44 -13.03
CA PHE A 180 3.16 -7.48 -12.12
C PHE A 180 4.17 -8.63 -12.00
N ILE A 181 4.98 -8.60 -10.95
CA ILE A 181 6.10 -9.52 -10.71
C ILE A 181 5.92 -10.32 -9.40
N GLY A 182 6.90 -11.18 -9.09
CA GLY A 182 6.97 -11.92 -7.83
C GLY A 182 6.44 -13.36 -7.91
N VAL A 183 6.10 -13.94 -6.76
CA VAL A 183 5.79 -15.37 -6.60
C VAL A 183 4.68 -15.81 -7.55
N GLY A 184 4.96 -16.83 -8.37
CA GLY A 184 4.01 -17.36 -9.35
C GLY A 184 3.95 -16.60 -10.67
N ARG A 185 4.77 -15.55 -10.85
CA ARG A 185 4.90 -14.82 -12.11
C ARG A 185 6.16 -15.28 -12.87
N PRO A 186 6.12 -15.37 -14.21
CA PRO A 186 7.30 -15.67 -15.01
C PRO A 186 8.29 -14.50 -14.97
N ASP A 187 9.58 -14.79 -14.78
CA ASP A 187 10.65 -13.80 -14.85
C ASP A 187 11.18 -13.69 -16.30
N PRO A 188 10.91 -12.58 -17.01
CA PRO A 188 11.36 -12.40 -18.38
C PRO A 188 12.89 -12.37 -18.51
N ASN A 189 13.62 -12.13 -17.42
CA ASN A 189 15.08 -12.08 -17.41
C ASN A 189 15.73 -13.43 -17.08
N ASN A 190 14.94 -14.46 -16.77
CA ASN A 190 15.42 -15.79 -16.39
C ASN A 190 14.71 -16.91 -17.16
N ASN A 191 14.70 -16.81 -18.50
CA ASN A 191 14.08 -17.80 -19.40
C ASN A 191 12.59 -18.08 -19.09
N ASN A 192 11.85 -17.09 -18.57
CA ASN A 192 10.47 -17.24 -18.09
C ASN A 192 10.29 -18.30 -16.99
N ILE A 193 11.37 -18.67 -16.29
CA ILE A 193 11.28 -19.39 -15.03
C ILE A 193 10.61 -18.44 -14.03
N ASN A 194 9.72 -18.96 -13.19
CA ASN A 194 9.03 -18.12 -12.21
C ASN A 194 10.03 -17.43 -11.27
N PHE A 195 9.69 -16.23 -10.80
CA PHE A 195 10.49 -15.53 -9.79
C PHE A 195 10.77 -16.45 -8.58
N PRO A 196 11.96 -16.33 -7.96
CA PRO A 196 12.32 -17.12 -6.78
C PRO A 196 11.36 -16.82 -5.63
N PRO A 197 11.14 -17.71 -4.66
CA PRO A 197 10.27 -17.41 -3.51
C PRO A 197 10.78 -16.22 -2.68
N CYS A 198 9.87 -15.50 -2.02
CA CYS A 198 10.21 -14.46 -1.04
C CYS A 198 10.63 -15.13 0.29
N ASN A 199 11.86 -15.64 0.36
CA ASN A 199 12.30 -16.49 1.47
C ASN A 199 13.46 -15.91 2.31
N ALA A 200 13.98 -14.74 1.94
CA ALA A 200 14.97 -14.01 2.71
C ALA A 200 14.75 -12.49 2.53
N ALA A 201 15.24 -11.72 3.50
CA ALA A 201 15.34 -10.27 3.40
C ALA A 201 16.23 -9.85 2.20
N ASP A 202 16.07 -8.61 1.76
CA ASP A 202 16.91 -7.94 0.77
C ASP A 202 16.92 -8.60 -0.64
N ILE A 203 15.98 -9.48 -0.94
CA ILE A 203 15.82 -10.02 -2.29
C ILE A 203 15.30 -8.91 -3.21
N PRO A 204 16.04 -8.48 -4.27
CA PRO A 204 15.69 -7.29 -5.04
C PRO A 204 14.28 -7.29 -5.64
N THR A 205 13.77 -8.46 -6.06
CA THR A 205 12.41 -8.62 -6.58
C THR A 205 11.32 -8.25 -5.57
N TYR A 206 11.61 -8.41 -4.27
CA TYR A 206 10.67 -8.22 -3.16
C TYR A 206 10.87 -6.90 -2.43
N ILE A 207 11.70 -6.02 -2.99
CA ILE A 207 11.85 -4.64 -2.53
C ILE A 207 10.92 -3.73 -3.33
N MET A 208 9.91 -3.17 -2.65
CA MET A 208 9.02 -2.17 -3.23
C MET A 208 9.54 -0.77 -2.91
N ASN A 209 10.03 -0.06 -3.94
CA ASN A 209 10.40 1.34 -3.77
C ASN A 209 9.14 2.22 -3.68
N ILE A 210 9.02 2.97 -2.58
CA ILE A 210 8.07 4.04 -2.37
C ILE A 210 8.77 5.34 -2.77
N PRO A 211 8.38 5.98 -3.90
CA PRO A 211 9.15 7.07 -4.47
C PRO A 211 9.19 8.32 -3.59
N GLY A 212 10.39 8.88 -3.47
CA GLY A 212 10.62 10.05 -2.64
C GLY A 212 9.99 11.34 -3.20
N THR A 213 9.98 11.49 -4.52
CA THR A 213 9.37 12.64 -5.19
C THR A 213 7.90 12.84 -4.83
N GLU A 214 7.16 11.74 -4.71
CA GLU A 214 5.76 11.69 -4.32
C GLU A 214 5.60 11.80 -2.80
N LEU A 215 6.46 11.15 -2.02
CA LEU A 215 6.46 11.25 -0.55
C LEU A 215 6.65 12.69 -0.08
N TYR A 216 7.57 13.45 -0.68
CA TYR A 216 7.86 14.83 -0.31
C TYR A 216 7.02 15.87 -1.08
N ASN A 217 5.99 15.45 -1.81
CA ASN A 217 5.18 16.38 -2.60
C ASN A 217 4.59 17.51 -1.75
N GLY A 218 4.79 18.76 -2.20
CA GLY A 218 4.33 19.96 -1.50
C GLY A 218 5.22 20.41 -0.33
N VAL A 219 6.38 19.78 -0.10
CA VAL A 219 7.42 20.30 0.78
C VAL A 219 8.21 21.39 0.03
N PRO A 220 8.44 22.58 0.62
CA PRO A 220 9.27 23.62 0.02
C PRO A 220 10.70 23.14 -0.27
N GLN A 221 11.28 23.61 -1.38
CA GLN A 221 12.60 23.15 -1.86
C GLN A 221 13.71 23.31 -0.82
N ASN A 222 13.69 24.38 -0.03
CA ASN A 222 14.67 24.65 1.03
C ASN A 222 14.54 23.71 2.25
N ASN A 223 13.48 22.91 2.30
CA ASN A 223 13.24 21.91 3.35
C ASN A 223 13.36 20.46 2.83
N LEU A 224 13.77 20.26 1.57
CA LEU A 224 13.98 18.92 1.03
C LEU A 224 15.37 18.41 1.43
N PRO A 225 15.48 17.20 2.01
CA PRO A 225 16.78 16.61 2.31
C PRO A 225 17.52 16.22 1.03
N VAL A 226 18.85 16.17 1.10
CA VAL A 226 19.67 15.69 -0.02
C VAL A 226 19.33 14.23 -0.32
N GLY A 227 19.14 13.91 -1.60
CA GLY A 227 18.81 12.54 -2.03
C GLY A 227 17.36 12.11 -1.76
N PHE A 228 16.47 13.03 -1.36
CA PHE A 228 15.07 12.70 -1.04
C PHE A 228 14.37 11.86 -2.11
N ALA A 229 14.71 12.09 -3.39
CA ALA A 229 14.12 11.42 -4.55
C ALA A 229 14.31 9.89 -4.55
N ALA A 230 15.32 9.36 -3.88
CA ALA A 230 15.56 7.92 -3.78
C ALA A 230 14.40 7.18 -3.08
N GLY A 231 13.66 7.87 -2.20
CA GLY A 231 12.51 7.31 -1.51
C GLY A 231 12.90 6.25 -0.47
N TYR A 232 11.96 5.34 -0.22
CA TYR A 232 12.10 4.28 0.76
C TYR A 232 11.90 2.91 0.11
N ASN A 233 12.77 1.96 0.43
CA ASN A 233 12.69 0.59 -0.03
C ASN A 233 12.00 -0.25 1.04
N LEU A 234 10.74 -0.61 0.80
CA LEU A 234 9.96 -1.50 1.66
C LEU A 234 10.30 -2.95 1.32
N ASP A 235 10.85 -3.69 2.28
CA ASP A 235 11.08 -5.12 2.13
C ASP A 235 9.79 -5.89 2.43
N LEU A 236 9.25 -6.56 1.41
CA LEU A 236 8.02 -7.35 1.53
C LEU A 236 8.25 -8.69 2.25
N TRP A 237 9.49 -9.13 2.40
CA TRP A 237 9.82 -10.31 3.20
C TRP A 237 9.51 -10.10 4.68
N GLU A 238 9.82 -8.92 5.23
CA GLU A 238 9.53 -8.58 6.63
C GLU A 238 8.02 -8.68 6.92
N LEU A 239 7.20 -8.16 6.01
CA LEU A 239 5.74 -8.26 6.11
C LEU A 239 5.26 -9.70 6.04
N GLN A 240 5.87 -10.54 5.19
CA GLN A 240 5.52 -11.94 5.07
C GLN A 240 5.83 -12.73 6.34
N VAL A 241 7.02 -12.53 6.93
CA VAL A 241 7.43 -13.22 8.17
C VAL A 241 6.41 -12.94 9.27
N LEU A 242 6.03 -11.68 9.43
CA LEU A 242 5.07 -11.27 10.42
C LEU A 242 3.68 -11.88 10.18
N VAL A 243 3.18 -11.89 8.93
CA VAL A 243 1.89 -12.55 8.62
C VAL A 243 1.92 -14.04 8.95
N ARG A 244 3.04 -14.70 8.65
CA ARG A 244 3.22 -16.13 8.92
C ARG A 244 3.21 -16.42 10.42
N GLU A 245 3.92 -15.64 11.21
CA GLU A 245 3.94 -15.76 12.67
C GLU A 245 2.54 -15.52 13.26
N ALA A 246 1.85 -14.48 12.81
CA ALA A 246 0.49 -14.14 13.24
C ALA A 246 -0.55 -15.22 12.89
N MET A 247 -0.31 -15.99 11.83
CA MET A 247 -1.17 -17.10 11.38
C MET A 247 -0.68 -18.48 11.85
N HIS A 248 0.44 -18.53 12.57
CA HIS A 248 1.06 -19.76 13.08
C HIS A 248 1.49 -20.77 11.99
N ILE A 249 2.15 -20.30 10.91
CA ILE A 249 2.57 -21.13 9.75
C ILE A 249 3.97 -20.86 9.21
#